data_AF-A0A2Z5ZCM3-F1
#
_entry.id   AF-A0A2Z5ZCM3-F1
#
_cell.length_a   1.000
_cell.length_b   1.000
_cell.length_c   1.000
_cell.angle_alpha   90.00
_cell.angle_beta   90.00
_cell.angle_gamma   90.00
#
_symmetry.space_group_name_H-M   'P 1'
#
loop_
_entity.id
_entity.type
_entity.pdbx_description
1 polymer ?
#
loop_
_entity_poly.entity_id
_entity_poly.type
_entity_poly.pdbx_seq_one_letter_code
_entity_poly.pdbx_strand_id
1 'polypeptide(L)'
;MQQAAQQFGSLQHSIFWSTPNSVMHFKAFLQHHAAEVYARLCIDRDNATAYLLQQGAHQGPIALVDVGWHGTMQASIAQLLHHAGYVPQIYGFYCGLWNRAQRNRPIAGWLDGAFGNDFLPDNSQYALRNAVAILENLFTANHGTTVGYQNHNGTMVPLLAHSEIESAQHARIIKPFQTATLATLKQLSATGQAQTLLSTDLTLETAFASLARLALSPTTNELHDIGSLEHCGDISHASYLPLVHPLTHPTIAECIEETNKSEWPMATALTLLTHSKGAEKTALTHALTALFSHYDTRTRAQLQ
;
A
#
# COMPACT_ATOMS: atom_id res chain seq x y z
N MET A 1 -6.26 22.52 23.31
CA MET A 1 -7.56 22.24 22.61
C MET A 1 -8.27 23.52 22.14
N GLN A 2 -8.66 24.46 23.01
CA GLN A 2 -9.36 25.69 22.57
C GLN A 2 -8.56 26.56 21.59
N GLN A 3 -7.27 26.78 21.83
CA GLN A 3 -6.41 27.55 20.92
C GLN A 3 -6.27 26.87 19.54
N ALA A 4 -6.08 25.54 19.52
CA ALA A 4 -6.03 24.77 18.28
C ALA A 4 -7.36 24.89 17.51
N ALA A 5 -8.49 24.82 18.20
CA ALA A 5 -9.80 24.95 17.56
C ALA A 5 -10.05 26.37 17.01
N GLN A 6 -9.60 27.40 17.73
CA GLN A 6 -9.66 28.78 17.24
C GLN A 6 -8.80 29.01 15.99
N GLN A 7 -7.61 28.39 15.95
CA GLN A 7 -6.64 28.64 14.89
C GLN A 7 -6.84 27.73 13.67
N PHE A 8 -7.34 26.52 13.86
CA PHE A 8 -7.43 25.49 12.83
C PHE A 8 -8.84 24.91 12.62
N GLY A 9 -9.84 25.38 13.38
CA GLY A 9 -11.23 24.94 13.24
C GLY A 9 -11.53 23.69 14.06
N SER A 10 -11.96 22.61 13.41
CA SER A 10 -12.34 21.37 14.10
C SER A 10 -11.48 20.19 13.64
N LEU A 11 -11.41 19.14 14.47
CA LEU A 11 -10.71 17.90 14.12
C LEU A 11 -11.39 17.13 12.96
N GLN A 12 -12.62 17.52 12.59
CA GLN A 12 -13.37 16.93 11.49
C GLN A 12 -13.19 17.69 10.18
N HIS A 13 -12.45 18.79 10.17
CA HIS A 13 -12.22 19.60 8.98
C HIS A 13 -10.82 19.37 8.43
N SER A 14 -10.73 18.95 7.17
CA SER A 14 -9.44 18.83 6.47
C SER A 14 -8.83 20.22 6.28
N ILE A 15 -7.61 20.40 6.78
CA ILE A 15 -6.86 21.64 6.59
C ILE A 15 -6.08 21.53 5.28
N PHE A 16 -6.43 22.37 4.31
CA PHE A 16 -5.69 22.45 3.05
C PHE A 16 -4.51 23.39 3.20
N TRP A 17 -3.30 22.83 3.13
CA TRP A 17 -2.05 23.59 3.22
C TRP A 17 -1.70 24.23 1.88
N SER A 18 -2.50 25.21 1.46
CA SER A 18 -2.36 25.86 0.14
C SER A 18 -1.14 26.79 0.00
N THR A 19 -0.43 27.07 1.09
CA THR A 19 0.77 27.92 1.07
C THR A 19 1.86 27.39 2.01
N PRO A 20 3.16 27.61 1.71
CA PRO A 20 4.26 27.25 2.62
C PRO A 20 4.11 27.87 4.03
N ASN A 21 3.48 29.05 4.12
CA ASN A 21 3.24 29.74 5.39
C ASN A 21 2.27 28.98 6.31
N SER A 22 1.23 28.32 5.78
CA SER A 22 0.29 27.59 6.62
C SER A 22 0.93 26.36 7.28
N VAL A 23 1.79 25.63 6.55
CA VAL A 23 2.58 24.52 7.11
C VAL A 23 3.53 25.02 8.20
N MET A 24 4.21 26.14 7.96
CA MET A 24 5.13 26.71 8.96
C MET A 24 4.39 27.18 10.21
N HIS A 25 3.21 27.79 10.08
CA HIS A 25 2.37 28.15 11.22
C HIS A 25 1.93 26.93 12.03
N PHE A 26 1.53 25.84 11.37
CA PHE A 26 1.17 24.61 12.06
C PHE A 26 2.35 23.99 12.81
N LYS A 27 3.53 23.94 12.17
CA LYS A 27 4.76 23.47 12.83
C LYS A 27 5.11 24.34 14.04
N ALA A 28 5.05 25.66 13.90
CA ALA A 28 5.31 26.59 15.00
C ALA A 28 4.30 26.38 16.15
N PHE A 29 3.02 26.12 15.84
CA PHE A 29 2.02 25.80 16.83
C PHE A 29 2.33 24.49 17.58
N LEU A 30 2.67 23.41 16.87
CA LEU A 30 3.07 22.15 17.50
C LEU A 30 4.32 22.32 18.37
N GLN A 31 5.28 23.15 17.94
CA GLN A 31 6.48 23.47 18.72
C GLN A 31 6.16 24.30 19.97
N HIS A 32 5.24 25.25 19.87
CA HIS A 32 4.79 26.04 21.02
C HIS A 32 4.14 25.16 22.09
N HIS A 33 3.37 24.15 21.66
CA HIS A 33 2.72 23.16 22.54
C HIS A 33 3.52 21.87 22.71
N ALA A 34 4.84 21.89 22.48
CA ALA A 34 5.65 20.67 22.43
C ALA A 34 5.53 19.81 23.69
N ALA A 35 5.46 20.41 24.88
CA ALA A 35 5.32 19.66 26.13
C ALA A 35 4.04 18.80 26.17
N GLU A 36 2.89 19.34 25.75
CA GLU A 36 1.62 18.62 25.69
C GLU A 36 1.66 17.53 24.62
N VAL A 37 2.21 17.85 23.43
CA VAL A 37 2.34 16.91 22.32
C VAL A 37 3.25 15.74 22.71
N TYR A 38 4.43 16.00 23.26
CA TYR A 38 5.36 14.97 23.70
C TYR A 38 4.79 14.11 24.82
N ALA A 39 4.10 14.71 25.80
CA ALA A 39 3.45 13.94 26.85
C ALA A 39 2.46 12.92 26.27
N ARG A 40 1.68 13.30 25.25
CA ARG A 40 0.76 12.38 24.58
C ARG A 40 1.50 11.32 23.76
N LEU A 41 2.48 11.71 22.96
CA LEU A 41 3.25 10.78 22.12
C LEU A 41 4.03 9.75 22.96
N CYS A 42 4.50 10.12 24.16
CA CYS A 42 5.10 9.17 25.10
C CYS A 42 4.11 8.08 25.51
N ILE A 43 2.85 8.43 25.79
CA ILE A 43 1.82 7.43 26.13
C ILE A 43 1.60 6.48 24.95
N ASP A 44 1.44 7.02 23.73
CA ASP A 44 1.19 6.19 22.55
C ASP A 44 2.40 5.28 22.25
N ARG A 45 3.63 5.80 22.39
CA ARG A 45 4.89 5.02 22.29
C ARG A 45 4.95 3.92 23.33
N ASP A 46 4.66 4.22 24.60
CA ASP A 46 4.78 3.28 25.70
C ASP A 46 3.73 2.16 25.57
N ASN A 47 2.51 2.51 25.13
CA ASN A 47 1.48 1.51 24.83
C ASN A 47 1.87 0.61 23.65
N ALA A 48 2.37 1.16 22.55
CA ALA A 48 2.84 0.37 21.41
C ALA A 48 4.00 -0.55 21.81
N THR A 49 4.93 -0.04 22.61
CA THR A 49 6.05 -0.81 23.17
C THR A 49 5.54 -1.95 24.04
N ALA A 50 4.63 -1.67 24.98
CA ALA A 50 4.05 -2.67 25.86
C ALA A 50 3.33 -3.79 25.07
N TYR A 51 2.63 -3.43 23.99
CA TYR A 51 2.03 -4.41 23.09
C TYR A 51 3.10 -5.30 22.42
N LEU A 52 4.14 -4.72 21.82
CA LEU A 52 5.23 -5.48 21.18
C LEU A 52 5.94 -6.41 22.17
N LEU A 53 6.18 -5.95 23.40
CA LEU A 53 6.77 -6.77 24.44
C LEU A 53 5.84 -7.92 24.84
N GLN A 54 4.54 -7.67 24.99
CA GLN A 54 3.54 -8.70 25.26
C GLN A 54 3.50 -9.77 24.15
N GLN A 55 3.66 -9.39 22.88
CA GLN A 55 3.72 -10.33 21.75
C GLN A 55 5.06 -11.07 21.63
N GLY A 56 6.02 -10.82 22.52
CA GLY A 56 7.30 -11.51 22.54
C GLY A 56 8.31 -11.02 21.49
N ALA A 57 8.11 -9.83 20.89
CA ALA A 57 8.99 -9.29 19.84
C ALA A 57 10.46 -9.06 20.29
N HIS A 58 10.70 -9.07 21.60
CA HIS A 58 12.02 -8.92 22.22
C HIS A 58 12.67 -10.25 22.64
N GLN A 59 11.95 -11.37 22.55
CA GLN A 59 12.38 -12.66 23.12
C GLN A 59 13.35 -13.44 22.22
N GLY A 60 13.54 -13.01 20.97
CA GLY A 60 14.44 -13.67 20.04
C GLY A 60 14.23 -13.21 18.59
N PRO A 61 14.76 -13.98 17.62
CA PRO A 61 14.52 -13.75 16.20
C PRO A 61 13.04 -13.80 15.85
N ILE A 62 12.56 -12.80 15.12
CA ILE A 62 11.21 -12.77 14.56
C ILE A 62 11.25 -12.53 13.05
N ALA A 63 10.31 -13.16 12.34
CA ALA A 63 10.03 -12.87 10.94
C ALA A 63 8.88 -11.85 10.86
N LEU A 64 9.10 -10.75 10.16
CA LEU A 64 8.06 -9.79 9.81
C LEU A 64 7.71 -10.01 8.33
N VAL A 65 6.46 -10.37 8.03
CA VAL A 65 5.97 -10.50 6.66
C VAL A 65 5.03 -9.33 6.38
N ASP A 66 5.35 -8.52 5.39
CA ASP A 66 4.65 -7.26 5.15
C ASP A 66 4.47 -6.98 3.65
N VAL A 67 3.38 -6.32 3.28
CA VAL A 67 3.10 -5.93 1.89
C VAL A 67 3.61 -4.52 1.56
N GLY A 68 4.17 -3.80 2.53
CA GLY A 68 4.81 -2.51 2.33
C GLY A 68 6.15 -2.60 1.61
N TRP A 69 6.69 -1.43 1.26
CA TRP A 69 7.75 -1.34 0.24
C TRP A 69 9.07 -0.75 0.71
N HIS A 70 9.10 -0.25 1.94
CA HIS A 70 10.17 0.63 2.42
C HIS A 70 10.81 0.16 3.73
N GLY A 71 10.28 -0.88 4.37
CA GLY A 71 10.75 -1.30 5.70
C GLY A 71 10.53 -0.27 6.81
N THR A 72 9.64 0.71 6.61
CA THR A 72 9.34 1.77 7.59
C THR A 72 8.76 1.19 8.87
N MET A 73 7.79 0.27 8.77
CA MET A 73 7.20 -0.38 9.93
C MET A 73 8.25 -1.18 10.74
N GLN A 74 9.14 -1.91 10.07
CA GLN A 74 10.23 -2.63 10.73
C GLN A 74 11.20 -1.68 11.44
N ALA A 75 11.58 -0.58 10.80
CA ALA A 75 12.41 0.45 11.43
C ALA A 75 11.74 1.02 12.68
N SER A 76 10.43 1.31 12.62
CA SER A 76 9.68 1.80 13.77
C SER A 76 9.60 0.79 14.91
N ILE A 77 9.32 -0.49 14.62
CA ILE A 77 9.33 -1.56 15.63
C ILE A 77 10.72 -1.68 16.26
N ALA A 78 11.78 -1.67 15.45
CA ALA A 78 13.15 -1.75 15.94
C ALA A 78 13.50 -0.57 16.87
N GLN A 79 13.09 0.65 16.51
CA GLN A 79 13.28 1.84 17.35
C GLN A 79 12.54 1.76 18.68
N LEU A 80 11.28 1.28 18.68
CA LEU A 80 10.51 1.10 19.92
C LEU A 80 11.19 0.09 20.85
N LEU A 81 11.65 -1.04 20.31
CA LEU A 81 12.35 -2.07 21.09
C LEU A 81 13.72 -1.58 21.60
N HIS A 82 14.47 -0.84 20.78
CA HIS A 82 15.70 -0.18 21.22
C HIS A 82 15.49 0.82 22.35
N HIS A 83 14.45 1.65 22.25
CA HIS A 83 14.09 2.60 23.29
C HIS A 83 13.72 1.90 24.61
N ALA A 84 13.14 0.70 24.51
CA ALA A 84 12.82 -0.16 25.65
C ALA A 84 14.03 -0.95 26.20
N GLY A 85 15.23 -0.74 25.66
CA GLY A 85 16.47 -1.38 26.13
C GLY A 85 16.77 -2.74 25.51
N TYR A 86 16.10 -3.12 24.42
CA TYR A 86 16.32 -4.38 23.72
C TYR A 86 17.14 -4.22 22.43
N VAL A 87 17.74 -5.32 21.98
CA VAL A 87 18.37 -5.41 20.65
C VAL A 87 17.50 -6.33 19.80
N PRO A 88 16.63 -5.78 18.93
CA PRO A 88 15.67 -6.57 18.18
C PRO A 88 16.36 -7.35 17.05
N GLN A 89 15.90 -8.57 16.83
CA GLN A 89 16.36 -9.44 15.73
C GLN A 89 15.19 -9.66 14.78
N ILE A 90 14.96 -8.69 13.89
CA ILE A 90 13.82 -8.70 12.96
C ILE A 90 14.33 -9.03 11.56
N TYR A 91 13.74 -10.04 10.95
CA TYR A 91 13.97 -10.44 9.57
C TYR A 91 12.73 -10.12 8.74
N GLY A 92 12.82 -9.09 7.90
CA GLY A 92 11.71 -8.61 7.09
C GLY A 92 11.61 -9.30 5.73
N PHE A 93 10.42 -9.79 5.41
CA PHE A 93 10.07 -10.39 4.13
C PHE A 93 8.94 -9.58 3.49
N TYR A 94 9.21 -9.03 2.32
CA TYR A 94 8.32 -8.07 1.65
C TYR A 94 7.91 -8.58 0.26
N CYS A 95 6.74 -8.17 -0.22
CA CYS A 95 6.35 -8.38 -1.63
C CYS A 95 7.38 -7.76 -2.59
N GLY A 96 7.94 -6.60 -2.23
CA GLY A 96 9.10 -6.03 -2.89
C GLY A 96 9.62 -4.81 -2.13
N LEU A 97 10.81 -4.35 -2.49
CA LEU A 97 11.43 -3.17 -1.87
C LEU A 97 11.76 -2.09 -2.90
N TRP A 98 11.47 -0.85 -2.57
CA TRP A 98 11.88 0.33 -3.35
C TRP A 98 13.20 0.89 -2.85
N ASN A 99 13.92 1.64 -3.69
CA ASN A 99 15.24 2.20 -3.36
C ASN A 99 15.26 2.99 -2.04
N ARG A 100 14.13 3.60 -1.65
CA ARG A 100 14.00 4.31 -0.37
C ARG A 100 14.12 3.38 0.86
N ALA A 101 13.91 2.08 0.73
CA ALA A 101 14.14 1.11 1.81
C ALA A 101 15.60 1.11 2.30
N GLN A 102 16.57 1.44 1.43
CA GLN A 102 17.98 1.55 1.80
C GLN A 102 18.21 2.52 2.97
N ARG A 103 17.40 3.58 3.09
CA ARG A 103 17.49 4.55 4.19
C ARG A 103 17.07 3.97 5.53
N ASN A 104 16.22 2.94 5.52
CA ASN A 104 15.70 2.31 6.71
C ASN A 104 16.53 1.09 7.15
N ARG A 105 17.26 0.44 6.23
CA ARG A 105 18.11 -0.73 6.54
C ARG A 105 19.01 -0.57 7.78
N PRO A 106 19.68 0.56 8.03
CA PRO A 106 20.52 0.72 9.23
C PRO A 106 19.78 0.60 10.55
N ILE A 107 18.47 0.89 10.55
CA ILE A 107 17.60 0.86 11.74
C ILE A 107 16.77 -0.42 11.75
N ALA A 108 16.21 -0.80 10.60
CA ALA A 108 15.33 -1.93 10.45
C ALA A 108 16.07 -3.27 10.54
N GLY A 109 17.33 -3.33 10.11
CA GLY A 109 18.09 -4.57 9.98
C GLY A 109 17.86 -5.26 8.64
N TRP A 110 17.70 -6.57 8.66
CA TRP A 110 17.59 -7.39 7.44
C TRP A 110 16.22 -7.22 6.79
N LEU A 111 16.23 -6.87 5.49
CA LEU A 111 15.04 -6.71 4.65
C LEU A 111 15.28 -7.46 3.34
N ASP A 112 14.31 -8.28 2.94
CA ASP A 112 14.32 -9.03 1.69
C ASP A 112 12.99 -8.90 0.94
N GLY A 113 13.06 -8.83 -0.39
CA GLY A 113 11.91 -8.56 -1.26
C GLY A 113 11.71 -9.67 -2.28
N ALA A 114 10.48 -10.18 -2.40
CA ALA A 114 10.16 -11.34 -3.23
C ALA A 114 10.14 -11.03 -4.74
N PHE A 115 9.46 -9.96 -5.15
CA PHE A 115 9.21 -9.61 -6.56
C PHE A 115 10.03 -8.42 -7.06
N GLY A 116 10.73 -7.75 -6.13
CA GLY A 116 11.52 -6.57 -6.41
C GLY A 116 12.42 -6.24 -5.23
N ASN A 117 13.55 -5.61 -5.49
CA ASN A 117 14.48 -5.19 -4.43
C ASN A 117 14.96 -3.77 -4.64
N ASP A 118 15.43 -3.16 -3.55
CA ASP A 118 15.81 -1.77 -3.44
C ASP A 118 17.15 -1.41 -4.11
N PHE A 119 17.81 -2.39 -4.73
CA PHE A 119 19.00 -2.18 -5.55
C PHE A 119 18.69 -2.14 -7.04
N LEU A 120 17.48 -2.54 -7.46
CA LEU A 120 17.07 -2.45 -8.86
C LEU A 120 16.73 -1.00 -9.24
N PRO A 121 16.93 -0.61 -10.51
CA PRO A 121 16.45 0.68 -11.01
C PRO A 121 14.92 0.77 -10.93
N ASP A 122 14.39 1.91 -10.47
CA ASP A 122 12.95 2.13 -10.35
C ASP A 122 12.17 1.81 -11.64
N ASN A 123 12.67 2.28 -12.79
CA ASN A 123 12.03 2.07 -14.09
C ASN A 123 12.03 0.61 -14.56
N SER A 124 12.81 -0.28 -13.94
CA SER A 124 12.80 -1.71 -14.27
C SER A 124 11.71 -2.50 -13.54
N GLN A 125 11.10 -1.90 -12.51
CA GLN A 125 10.12 -2.55 -11.63
C GLN A 125 8.68 -2.14 -11.94
N TYR A 126 8.40 -1.71 -13.17
CA TYR A 126 7.10 -1.16 -13.57
C TYR A 126 5.93 -2.13 -13.41
N ALA A 127 6.14 -3.44 -13.61
CA ALA A 127 5.11 -4.46 -13.39
C ALA A 127 4.65 -4.48 -11.93
N LEU A 128 5.61 -4.45 -10.99
CA LEU A 128 5.33 -4.43 -9.56
C LEU A 128 4.73 -3.08 -9.13
N ARG A 129 5.17 -1.96 -9.73
CA ARG A 129 4.58 -0.62 -9.52
C ARG A 129 3.09 -0.59 -9.86
N ASN A 130 2.67 -1.23 -10.97
CA ASN A 130 1.25 -1.35 -11.33
C ASN A 130 0.47 -2.31 -10.41
N ALA A 131 1.17 -3.11 -9.61
CA ALA A 131 0.56 -4.12 -8.75
C ALA A 131 0.43 -3.68 -7.28
N VAL A 132 0.94 -2.51 -6.91
CA VAL A 132 1.04 -2.06 -5.50
C VAL A 132 -0.32 -2.09 -4.82
N ALA A 133 -1.26 -1.30 -5.30
CA ALA A 133 -2.56 -1.18 -4.66
C ALA A 133 -3.42 -2.45 -4.81
N ILE A 134 -3.18 -3.25 -5.86
CA ILE A 134 -3.80 -4.57 -6.00
C ILE A 134 -3.34 -5.47 -4.85
N LEU A 135 -2.04 -5.58 -4.62
CA LEU A 135 -1.49 -6.39 -3.54
C LEU A 135 -1.96 -5.88 -2.18
N GLU A 136 -1.83 -4.59 -1.91
CA GLU A 136 -2.22 -4.03 -0.62
C GLU A 136 -3.70 -4.31 -0.29
N ASN A 137 -4.61 -4.19 -1.26
CA ASN A 137 -6.02 -4.51 -1.04
C ASN A 137 -6.30 -6.02 -0.92
N LEU A 138 -5.66 -6.87 -1.73
CA LEU A 138 -5.91 -8.33 -1.65
C LEU A 138 -5.41 -8.95 -0.34
N PHE A 139 -4.43 -8.32 0.31
CA PHE A 139 -3.91 -8.71 1.63
C PHE A 139 -4.62 -8.03 2.82
N THR A 140 -5.62 -7.18 2.57
CA THR A 140 -6.36 -6.49 3.65
C THR A 140 -7.06 -7.49 4.57
N ALA A 141 -6.98 -7.24 5.88
CA ALA A 141 -7.62 -8.03 6.92
C ALA A 141 -9.13 -7.78 7.01
N ASN A 142 -9.84 -8.62 7.76
CA ASN A 142 -11.28 -8.47 8.03
C ASN A 142 -11.61 -7.43 9.11
N HIS A 143 -10.67 -6.53 9.42
CA HIS A 143 -10.78 -5.48 10.42
C HIS A 143 -9.98 -4.26 9.95
N GLY A 144 -10.30 -3.07 10.49
CA GLY A 144 -9.61 -1.85 10.10
C GLY A 144 -8.17 -1.76 10.58
N THR A 145 -7.48 -0.72 10.10
CA THR A 145 -6.09 -0.42 10.46
C THR A 145 -5.91 -0.15 11.96
N THR A 146 -4.72 -0.43 12.49
CA THR A 146 -4.41 -0.13 13.90
C THR A 146 -4.04 1.33 14.06
N VAL A 147 -4.82 2.07 14.87
CA VAL A 147 -4.62 3.52 15.14
C VAL A 147 -3.96 3.79 16.48
N GLY A 148 -3.74 2.76 17.29
CA GLY A 148 -3.10 2.87 18.59
C GLY A 148 -3.22 1.59 19.40
N TYR A 149 -2.80 1.65 20.66
CA TYR A 149 -2.87 0.54 21.60
C TYR A 149 -3.37 1.03 22.95
N GLN A 150 -4.10 0.18 23.65
CA GLN A 150 -4.59 0.47 25.00
C GLN A 150 -4.51 -0.75 25.90
N ASN A 151 -4.40 -0.52 27.21
CA ASN A 151 -4.51 -1.56 28.21
C ASN A 151 -5.99 -1.84 28.49
N HIS A 152 -6.41 -3.07 28.25
CA HIS A 152 -7.72 -3.60 28.62
C HIS A 152 -7.53 -4.74 29.62
N ASN A 153 -7.81 -4.47 30.90
CA ASN A 153 -7.73 -5.43 32.01
C ASN A 153 -6.37 -6.16 32.11
N GLY A 154 -5.28 -5.42 31.99
CA GLY A 154 -3.91 -5.95 32.07
C GLY A 154 -3.37 -6.50 30.75
N THR A 155 -4.17 -6.48 29.67
CA THR A 155 -3.76 -6.92 28.34
C THR A 155 -3.71 -5.74 27.39
N MET A 156 -2.58 -5.54 26.71
CA MET A 156 -2.48 -4.57 25.62
C MET A 156 -3.23 -5.10 24.39
N VAL A 157 -4.15 -4.29 23.87
CA VAL A 157 -4.96 -4.59 22.68
C VAL A 157 -4.85 -3.45 21.67
N PRO A 158 -4.89 -3.75 20.35
CA PRO A 158 -4.91 -2.73 19.33
C PRO A 158 -6.25 -1.99 19.32
N LEU A 159 -6.20 -0.69 19.07
CA LEU A 159 -7.34 0.14 18.71
C LEU A 159 -7.46 0.13 17.20
N LEU A 160 -8.61 -0.33 16.70
CA LEU A 160 -8.83 -0.49 15.27
C LEU A 160 -9.72 0.63 14.73
N ALA A 161 -9.34 1.19 13.58
CA ALA A 161 -10.21 2.07 12.82
C ALA A 161 -11.43 1.30 12.30
N HIS A 162 -12.48 2.05 11.97
CA HIS A 162 -13.63 1.52 11.26
C HIS A 162 -13.76 2.20 9.90
N SER A 163 -13.95 1.39 8.86
CA SER A 163 -14.21 1.86 7.50
C SER A 163 -15.31 0.99 6.89
N GLU A 164 -16.43 1.61 6.54
CA GLU A 164 -17.54 0.93 5.86
C GLU A 164 -17.13 0.49 4.45
N ILE A 165 -16.31 1.29 3.77
CA ILE A 165 -15.75 1.00 2.44
C ILE A 165 -14.88 -0.26 2.50
N GLU A 166 -13.88 -0.29 3.40
CA GLU A 166 -13.00 -1.45 3.57
C GLU A 166 -13.81 -2.71 3.93
N SER A 167 -14.78 -2.58 4.84
CA SER A 167 -15.64 -3.69 5.25
C SER A 167 -16.48 -4.24 4.10
N ALA A 168 -17.07 -3.36 3.29
CA ALA A 168 -17.89 -3.73 2.15
C ALA A 168 -17.07 -4.40 1.04
N GLN A 169 -15.92 -3.83 0.66
CA GLN A 169 -15.06 -4.43 -0.36
C GLN A 169 -14.41 -5.72 0.13
N HIS A 170 -14.12 -5.83 1.43
CA HIS A 170 -13.62 -7.06 2.02
C HIS A 170 -14.64 -8.19 1.89
N ALA A 171 -15.91 -7.93 2.22
CA ALA A 171 -16.97 -8.92 2.05
C ALA A 171 -17.21 -9.30 0.57
N ARG A 172 -17.14 -8.31 -0.34
CA ARG A 172 -17.50 -8.47 -1.75
C ARG A 172 -16.43 -9.19 -2.58
N ILE A 173 -15.15 -8.82 -2.45
CA ILE A 173 -14.05 -9.31 -3.31
C ILE A 173 -12.98 -10.02 -2.50
N ILE A 174 -12.46 -9.39 -1.44
CA ILE A 174 -11.21 -9.81 -0.81
C ILE A 174 -11.39 -11.13 -0.06
N LYS A 175 -12.46 -11.27 0.75
CA LYS A 175 -12.74 -12.51 1.49
C LYS A 175 -12.98 -13.71 0.56
N PRO A 176 -13.81 -13.62 -0.51
CA PRO A 176 -13.91 -14.69 -1.50
C PRO A 176 -12.55 -15.07 -2.11
N PHE A 177 -11.75 -14.07 -2.51
CA PHE A 177 -10.41 -14.29 -3.08
C PHE A 177 -9.47 -15.02 -2.10
N GLN A 178 -9.37 -14.52 -0.86
CA GLN A 178 -8.54 -15.13 0.19
C GLN A 178 -9.01 -16.56 0.52
N THR A 179 -10.32 -16.77 0.61
CA THR A 179 -10.90 -18.10 0.87
C THR A 179 -10.55 -19.08 -0.24
N ALA A 180 -10.72 -18.69 -1.51
CA ALA A 180 -10.36 -19.52 -2.66
C ALA A 180 -8.85 -19.80 -2.73
N THR A 181 -8.03 -18.79 -2.40
CA THR A 181 -6.57 -18.91 -2.33
C THR A 181 -6.13 -19.93 -1.28
N LEU A 182 -6.65 -19.83 -0.05
CA LEU A 182 -6.33 -20.78 1.02
C LEU A 182 -6.82 -22.20 0.71
N ALA A 183 -8.00 -22.34 0.10
CA ALA A 183 -8.50 -23.63 -0.35
C ALA A 183 -7.58 -24.27 -1.42
N THR A 184 -7.11 -23.46 -2.37
CA THR A 184 -6.18 -23.87 -3.43
C THR A 184 -4.83 -24.30 -2.85
N LEU A 185 -4.25 -23.51 -1.94
CA LEU A 185 -3.00 -23.85 -1.24
C LEU A 185 -3.12 -25.13 -0.41
N LYS A 186 -4.26 -25.32 0.26
CA LYS A 186 -4.54 -26.56 1.01
C LYS A 186 -4.60 -27.77 0.08
N GLN A 187 -5.25 -27.65 -1.08
CA GLN A 187 -5.33 -28.72 -2.07
C GLN A 187 -3.95 -29.03 -2.68
N LEU A 188 -3.17 -28.01 -3.04
CA LEU A 188 -1.80 -28.15 -3.54
C LEU A 188 -0.89 -28.85 -2.53
N SER A 189 -0.95 -28.45 -1.26
CA SER A 189 -0.17 -29.07 -0.19
C SER A 189 -0.53 -30.55 0.01
N ALA A 190 -1.82 -30.90 -0.12
CA ALA A 190 -2.29 -32.27 0.09
C ALA A 190 -2.06 -33.20 -1.11
N THR A 191 -2.12 -32.69 -2.35
CA THR A 191 -2.19 -33.53 -3.56
C THR A 191 -1.13 -33.22 -4.61
N GLY A 192 -0.37 -32.13 -4.43
CA GLY A 192 0.56 -31.62 -5.44
C GLY A 192 -0.10 -30.86 -6.59
N GLN A 193 -1.44 -30.78 -6.65
CA GLN A 193 -2.17 -30.14 -7.75
C GLN A 193 -3.50 -29.53 -7.31
N ALA A 194 -3.83 -28.35 -7.83
CA ALA A 194 -5.17 -27.77 -7.72
C ALA A 194 -5.62 -27.24 -9.08
N GLN A 195 -6.70 -27.83 -9.63
CA GLN A 195 -7.13 -27.58 -11.00
C GLN A 195 -5.97 -27.80 -12.00
N THR A 196 -5.56 -26.77 -12.73
CA THR A 196 -4.42 -26.81 -13.66
C THR A 196 -3.08 -26.43 -13.03
N LEU A 197 -3.07 -25.99 -11.77
CA LEU A 197 -1.87 -25.52 -11.07
C LEU A 197 -1.19 -26.68 -10.35
N LEU A 198 0.13 -26.83 -10.55
CA LEU A 198 0.96 -27.82 -9.86
C LEU A 198 1.77 -27.16 -8.75
N SER A 199 2.18 -27.93 -7.75
CA SER A 199 3.07 -27.44 -6.68
C SER A 199 4.43 -26.97 -7.23
N THR A 200 4.90 -27.57 -8.32
CA THR A 200 6.11 -27.16 -9.03
C THR A 200 5.97 -25.81 -9.72
N ASP A 201 4.75 -25.35 -9.95
CA ASP A 201 4.48 -24.03 -10.52
C ASP A 201 4.53 -22.93 -9.46
N LEU A 202 4.71 -23.23 -8.17
CA LEU A 202 4.85 -22.23 -7.11
C LEU A 202 6.30 -21.75 -6.99
N THR A 203 6.78 -21.03 -8.01
CA THR A 203 8.09 -20.37 -8.00
C THR A 203 7.93 -18.86 -7.94
N LEU A 204 9.01 -18.15 -7.60
CA LEU A 204 9.01 -16.68 -7.66
C LEU A 204 8.74 -16.16 -9.07
N GLU A 205 9.29 -16.84 -10.09
CA GLU A 205 9.14 -16.46 -11.49
C GLU A 205 7.69 -16.56 -11.96
N THR A 206 7.02 -17.68 -11.69
CA THR A 206 5.62 -17.90 -12.09
C THR A 206 4.65 -17.03 -11.28
N ALA A 207 4.93 -16.81 -9.99
CA ALA A 207 4.17 -15.89 -9.15
C ALA A 207 4.27 -14.46 -9.68
N PHE A 208 5.49 -13.99 -9.99
CA PHE A 208 5.70 -12.68 -10.56
C PHE A 208 5.09 -12.55 -11.96
N ALA A 209 5.23 -13.56 -12.82
CA ALA A 209 4.61 -13.55 -14.15
C ALA A 209 3.08 -13.46 -14.07
N SER A 210 2.46 -14.17 -13.11
CA SER A 210 1.02 -14.11 -12.87
C SER A 210 0.57 -12.72 -12.40
N LEU A 211 1.32 -12.13 -11.47
CA LEU A 211 1.08 -10.77 -10.99
C LEU A 211 1.29 -9.73 -12.09
N ALA A 212 2.37 -9.81 -12.85
CA ALA A 212 2.69 -8.92 -13.95
C ALA A 212 1.63 -9.01 -15.06
N ARG A 213 1.13 -10.20 -15.38
CA ARG A 213 0.03 -10.37 -16.35
C ARG A 213 -1.24 -9.69 -15.86
N LEU A 214 -1.58 -9.79 -14.56
CA LEU A 214 -2.70 -9.04 -14.01
C LEU A 214 -2.44 -7.54 -14.15
N ALA A 215 -1.34 -7.05 -13.60
CA ALA A 215 -1.03 -5.63 -13.49
C ALA A 215 -0.81 -4.93 -14.84
N LEU A 216 -0.34 -5.63 -15.88
CA LEU A 216 0.01 -5.03 -17.18
C LEU A 216 -0.93 -5.42 -18.32
N SER A 217 -1.65 -6.54 -18.18
CA SER A 217 -2.55 -7.08 -19.20
C SER A 217 -3.84 -7.61 -18.57
N PRO A 218 -4.58 -6.78 -17.81
CA PRO A 218 -5.81 -7.22 -17.16
C PRO A 218 -6.89 -7.55 -18.20
N THR A 219 -7.70 -8.56 -17.90
CA THR A 219 -8.92 -8.84 -18.66
C THR A 219 -9.99 -7.79 -18.37
N THR A 220 -11.03 -7.71 -19.20
CA THR A 220 -12.17 -6.81 -18.95
C THR A 220 -12.84 -7.05 -17.60
N ASN A 221 -12.96 -8.31 -17.17
CA ASN A 221 -13.53 -8.65 -15.87
C ASN A 221 -12.61 -8.21 -14.72
N GLU A 222 -11.29 -8.35 -14.86
CA GLU A 222 -10.35 -7.87 -13.85
C GLU A 222 -10.33 -6.35 -13.75
N LEU A 223 -10.38 -5.65 -14.88
CA LEU A 223 -10.56 -4.19 -14.90
C LEU A 223 -11.84 -3.76 -14.19
N HIS A 224 -12.95 -4.46 -14.44
CA HIS A 224 -14.22 -4.16 -13.80
C HIS A 224 -14.18 -4.46 -12.29
N ASP A 225 -13.79 -5.66 -11.90
CA ASP A 225 -13.90 -6.13 -10.52
C ASP A 225 -12.77 -5.57 -9.65
N ILE A 226 -11.51 -5.76 -10.05
CA ILE A 226 -10.34 -5.32 -9.29
C ILE A 226 -10.13 -3.81 -9.44
N GLY A 227 -10.37 -3.26 -10.65
CA GLY A 227 -10.29 -1.80 -10.86
C GLY A 227 -11.28 -1.00 -10.02
N SER A 228 -12.40 -1.62 -9.58
CA SER A 228 -13.39 -1.01 -8.69
C SER A 228 -13.02 -1.00 -7.20
N LEU A 229 -11.93 -1.65 -6.79
CA LEU A 229 -11.48 -1.62 -5.40
C LEU A 229 -11.07 -0.20 -5.04
N GLU A 230 -11.58 0.32 -3.92
CA GLU A 230 -11.23 1.64 -3.45
C GLU A 230 -10.02 1.54 -2.53
N HIS A 231 -8.93 2.17 -2.94
CA HIS A 231 -7.68 2.18 -2.23
C HIS A 231 -7.48 3.50 -1.49
N CYS A 232 -6.91 3.41 -0.29
CA CYS A 232 -6.41 4.55 0.45
C CYS A 232 -4.90 4.43 0.59
N GLY A 233 -4.17 5.20 -0.22
CA GLY A 233 -2.71 5.29 -0.13
C GLY A 233 -2.20 6.26 0.93
N ASP A 234 -3.11 6.88 1.71
CA ASP A 234 -2.77 7.88 2.71
C ASP A 234 -2.65 7.28 4.12
N ILE A 235 -1.77 7.86 4.94
CA ILE A 235 -1.49 7.38 6.32
C ILE A 235 -2.69 7.61 7.26
N SER A 236 -3.58 8.54 6.93
CA SER A 236 -4.77 8.85 7.73
C SER A 236 -5.96 7.93 7.46
N HIS A 237 -5.90 7.08 6.43
CA HIS A 237 -7.01 6.29 5.92
C HIS A 237 -8.25 7.15 5.62
N ALA A 238 -8.05 8.37 5.10
CA ALA A 238 -9.09 9.39 5.03
C ALA A 238 -9.77 9.50 3.65
N SER A 239 -9.07 9.18 2.57
CA SER A 239 -9.60 9.27 1.21
C SER A 239 -9.46 7.95 0.48
N TYR A 240 -10.56 7.46 -0.08
CA TYR A 240 -10.63 6.24 -0.86
C TYR A 240 -10.93 6.59 -2.31
N LEU A 241 -10.14 6.05 -3.24
CA LEU A 241 -10.34 6.22 -4.68
C LEU A 241 -10.23 4.85 -5.36
N PRO A 242 -11.04 4.57 -6.40
CA PRO A 242 -10.94 3.31 -7.12
C PRO A 242 -9.57 3.16 -7.78
N LEU A 243 -9.06 1.92 -7.91
CA LEU A 243 -7.75 1.68 -8.55
C LEU A 243 -7.69 2.24 -9.97
N VAL A 244 -8.80 2.10 -10.69
CA VAL A 244 -9.02 2.72 -12.00
C VAL A 244 -10.01 3.86 -11.80
N HIS A 245 -9.56 5.08 -12.05
CA HIS A 245 -10.40 6.26 -11.84
C HIS A 245 -11.61 6.27 -12.79
N PRO A 246 -12.76 6.83 -12.36
CA PRO A 246 -13.90 7.02 -13.23
C PRO A 246 -13.51 7.96 -14.37
N LEU A 247 -13.77 7.52 -15.59
CA LEU A 247 -13.47 8.28 -16.79
C LEU A 247 -14.28 9.58 -16.79
N THR A 248 -13.58 10.71 -16.68
CA THR A 248 -14.12 11.98 -17.16
C THR A 248 -13.80 12.09 -18.66
N HIS A 249 -14.27 13.11 -19.39
CA HIS A 249 -13.81 13.41 -20.76
C HIS A 249 -12.77 14.52 -20.68
N PRO A 250 -11.52 14.22 -20.29
CA PRO A 250 -10.51 15.21 -20.00
C PRO A 250 -9.79 15.54 -21.31
N THR A 251 -9.06 16.65 -21.33
CA THR A 251 -8.04 16.88 -22.35
C THR A 251 -6.98 15.76 -22.30
N ILE A 252 -6.21 15.57 -23.38
CA ILE A 252 -5.10 14.59 -23.39
C ILE A 252 -4.12 14.81 -22.23
N ALA A 253 -3.85 16.06 -21.86
CA ALA A 253 -2.97 16.39 -20.74
C ALA A 253 -3.53 15.87 -19.39
N GLU A 254 -4.83 16.06 -19.15
CA GLU A 254 -5.51 15.58 -17.96
C GLU A 254 -5.57 14.04 -17.93
N CYS A 255 -5.78 13.36 -19.08
CA CYS A 255 -5.69 11.89 -19.15
C CYS A 255 -4.31 11.36 -18.72
N ILE A 256 -3.24 12.03 -19.15
CA ILE A 256 -1.86 11.67 -18.75
C ILE A 256 -1.65 11.94 -17.26
N GLU A 257 -2.16 13.05 -16.74
CA GLU A 257 -2.10 13.36 -15.30
C GLU A 257 -2.85 12.34 -14.46
N GLU A 258 -4.06 11.96 -14.88
CA GLU A 258 -4.88 10.94 -14.23
C GLU A 258 -4.18 9.58 -14.24
N THR A 259 -3.61 9.18 -15.38
CA THR A 259 -2.83 7.94 -15.50
C THR A 259 -1.62 7.93 -14.56
N ASN A 260 -0.93 9.06 -14.40
CA ASN A 260 0.22 9.17 -13.49
C ASN A 260 -0.17 9.15 -12.01
N LYS A 261 -1.38 9.60 -11.67
CA LYS A 261 -1.89 9.68 -10.30
C LYS A 261 -2.67 8.42 -9.88
N SER A 262 -3.10 7.63 -10.84
CA SER A 262 -3.85 6.39 -10.60
C SER A 262 -2.99 5.34 -9.90
N GLU A 263 -3.62 4.58 -9.03
CA GLU A 263 -3.03 3.44 -8.33
C GLU A 263 -2.78 2.24 -9.25
N TRP A 264 -3.36 2.25 -10.47
CA TRP A 264 -3.15 1.25 -11.50
C TRP A 264 -2.98 1.90 -12.89
N PRO A 265 -1.82 2.51 -13.18
CA PRO A 265 -1.61 3.32 -14.39
C PRO A 265 -1.92 2.62 -15.70
N MET A 266 -1.44 1.38 -15.90
CA MET A 266 -1.67 0.65 -17.14
C MET A 266 -3.15 0.33 -17.35
N ALA A 267 -3.89 -0.05 -16.31
CA ALA A 267 -5.33 -0.29 -16.40
C ALA A 267 -6.11 0.98 -16.72
N THR A 268 -5.75 2.11 -16.09
CA THR A 268 -6.33 3.43 -16.37
C THR A 268 -6.09 3.83 -17.83
N ALA A 269 -4.88 3.65 -18.34
CA ALA A 269 -4.54 3.90 -19.73
C ALA A 269 -5.37 3.07 -20.72
N LEU A 270 -5.50 1.76 -20.48
CA LEU A 270 -6.33 0.87 -21.31
C LEU A 270 -7.80 1.29 -21.28
N THR A 271 -8.30 1.66 -20.10
CA THR A 271 -9.70 2.09 -19.92
C THR A 271 -9.98 3.42 -20.65
N LEU A 272 -9.05 4.38 -20.62
CA LEU A 272 -9.17 5.62 -21.41
C LEU A 272 -9.17 5.33 -22.93
N LEU A 273 -8.33 4.40 -23.39
CA LEU A 273 -8.26 4.02 -24.81
C LEU A 273 -9.50 3.28 -25.31
N THR A 274 -10.19 2.51 -24.47
CA THR A 274 -11.45 1.85 -24.86
C THR A 274 -12.61 2.84 -25.04
N HIS A 275 -12.53 4.01 -24.38
CA HIS A 275 -13.60 5.02 -24.41
C HIS A 275 -13.35 6.17 -25.39
N SER A 276 -12.11 6.37 -25.82
CA SER A 276 -11.76 7.35 -26.86
C SER A 276 -12.02 6.82 -28.29
N LYS A 277 -12.26 7.72 -29.24
CA LYS A 277 -12.53 7.37 -30.65
C LYS A 277 -11.84 8.32 -31.63
N GLY A 278 -11.66 7.86 -32.87
CA GLY A 278 -11.16 8.71 -33.96
C GLY A 278 -9.82 9.40 -33.67
N ALA A 279 -9.73 10.69 -33.98
CA ALA A 279 -8.49 11.47 -33.81
C ALA A 279 -8.04 11.58 -32.35
N GLU A 280 -8.98 11.63 -31.41
CA GLU A 280 -8.69 11.65 -29.97
C GLU A 280 -7.97 10.36 -29.55
N LYS A 281 -8.50 9.20 -29.95
CA LYS A 281 -7.85 7.91 -29.66
C LYS A 281 -6.43 7.85 -30.20
N THR A 282 -6.20 8.32 -31.42
CA THR A 282 -4.86 8.37 -32.02
C THR A 282 -3.91 9.25 -31.22
N ALA A 283 -4.35 10.46 -30.83
CA ALA A 283 -3.54 11.38 -30.03
C ALA A 283 -3.24 10.81 -28.64
N LEU A 284 -4.25 10.21 -27.99
CA LEU A 284 -4.11 9.58 -26.68
C LEU A 284 -3.17 8.38 -26.72
N THR A 285 -3.29 7.52 -27.74
CA THR A 285 -2.39 6.38 -27.98
C THR A 285 -0.94 6.83 -28.07
N HIS A 286 -0.67 7.90 -28.82
CA HIS A 286 0.66 8.47 -28.94
C HIS A 286 1.19 8.97 -27.58
N ALA A 287 0.39 9.73 -26.84
CA ALA A 287 0.75 10.28 -25.55
C ALA A 287 1.03 9.18 -24.50
N LEU A 288 0.15 8.17 -24.40
CA LEU A 288 0.33 7.04 -23.48
C LEU A 288 1.54 6.17 -23.87
N THR A 289 1.77 5.95 -25.17
CA THR A 289 2.97 5.21 -25.63
C THR A 289 4.26 5.92 -25.22
N ALA A 290 4.27 7.26 -25.24
CA ALA A 290 5.40 8.04 -24.76
C ALA A 290 5.55 7.95 -23.23
N LEU A 291 4.44 8.02 -22.48
CA LEU A 291 4.42 7.87 -21.02
C LEU A 291 5.02 6.52 -20.58
N PHE A 292 4.59 5.44 -21.23
CA PHE A 292 5.06 4.08 -20.95
C PHE A 292 6.27 3.67 -21.79
N SER A 293 7.05 4.63 -22.30
CA SER A 293 8.18 4.35 -23.20
C SER A 293 9.26 3.42 -22.62
N HIS A 294 9.35 3.33 -21.29
CA HIS A 294 10.26 2.47 -20.54
C HIS A 294 9.72 1.06 -20.28
N TYR A 295 8.47 0.78 -20.64
CA TYR A 295 7.87 -0.55 -20.54
C TYR A 295 8.33 -1.42 -21.72
N ASP A 296 8.25 -2.75 -21.56
CA ASP A 296 8.61 -3.67 -22.62
C ASP A 296 7.70 -3.56 -23.85
N THR A 297 8.17 -4.08 -24.98
CA THR A 297 7.47 -4.00 -26.27
C THR A 297 6.10 -4.69 -26.23
N ARG A 298 5.95 -5.82 -25.54
CA ARG A 298 4.67 -6.53 -25.46
C ARG A 298 3.65 -5.69 -24.69
N THR A 299 4.06 -5.09 -23.57
CA THR A 299 3.14 -4.26 -22.79
C THR A 299 2.69 -3.03 -23.57
N ARG A 300 3.62 -2.33 -24.24
CA ARG A 300 3.31 -1.14 -25.06
C ARG A 300 2.43 -1.46 -26.27
N ALA A 301 2.54 -2.64 -26.86
CA ALA A 301 1.71 -3.05 -28.00
C ALA A 301 0.21 -3.09 -27.66
N GLN A 302 -0.17 -3.19 -26.38
CA GLN A 302 -1.56 -3.15 -25.93
C GLN A 302 -2.20 -1.76 -26.03
N LEU A 303 -1.39 -0.70 -26.19
CA LEU A 303 -1.88 0.67 -26.33
C LEU A 303 -2.29 0.99 -27.78
N GLN A 304 -1.95 0.13 -28.74
CA GLN A 304 -2.19 0.30 -30.18
C GLN A 304 -3.53 -0.33 -30.59
#